data_AF-A0A3R6U7J7-F1
#
_entry.id   AF-A0A3R6U7J7-F1
#
_cell.length_a   1.000
_cell.length_b   1.000
_cell.length_c   1.000
_cell.angle_alpha   90.00
_cell.angle_beta   90.00
_cell.angle_gamma   90.00
#
_symmetry.space_group_name_H-M   'P 1'
#
loop_
_entity.id
_entity.type
_entity.pdbx_description
1 polymer ?
#
loop_
_entity_poly.entity_id
_entity_poly.type
_entity_poly.pdbx_seq_one_letter_code
_entity_poly.pdbx_strand_id
1 'polypeptide(L)'
;MKKLCCFLSFLFLLLTFVGCENDGSLNGESEIIVVGLGHKVYNLPLGNEILFTGNDIKWFDKDTREIRFYDHSAFSEKLGQYEKILVILAGTELFTATNVSSLISAAYDDLVFYYDIAEDKYYLNDSYPGHLHPEQVRLNKEIREENWGLFLYQLGIEGRLK
;
A
#
# COMPACT_ATOMS: atom_id res chain seq x y z
N MET A 1 29.82 -39.85 -5.34
CA MET A 1 29.21 -39.19 -6.51
C MET A 1 27.71 -39.44 -6.50
N LYS A 2 26.96 -38.54 -5.87
CA LYS A 2 25.50 -38.55 -5.76
C LYS A 2 25.04 -37.09 -5.78
N LYS A 3 23.84 -36.85 -6.31
CA LYS A 3 23.11 -35.58 -6.44
C LYS A 3 23.36 -34.79 -7.73
N LEU A 4 23.14 -35.47 -8.85
CA LEU A 4 22.47 -34.89 -10.00
C LEU A 4 20.97 -35.18 -9.82
N CYS A 5 20.09 -34.26 -10.25
CA CYS A 5 18.62 -34.21 -10.02
C CYS A 5 18.22 -33.33 -8.83
N CYS A 6 17.85 -32.07 -9.12
CA CYS A 6 16.64 -31.40 -8.58
C CYS A 6 16.51 -29.91 -8.96
N PHE A 7 17.44 -29.29 -9.69
CA PHE A 7 17.36 -27.84 -9.97
C PHE A 7 16.82 -27.44 -11.36
N LEU A 8 16.31 -28.37 -12.16
CA LEU A 8 15.70 -28.04 -13.47
C LEU A 8 14.18 -27.80 -13.44
N SER A 9 13.52 -27.85 -12.27
CA SER A 9 12.06 -27.73 -12.20
C SER A 9 11.54 -26.32 -11.85
N PHE A 10 12.40 -25.35 -11.55
CA PHE A 10 11.96 -24.01 -11.13
C PHE A 10 12.01 -22.95 -12.25
N LEU A 11 12.63 -23.26 -13.40
CA LEU A 11 12.80 -22.29 -14.50
C LEU A 11 11.63 -22.29 -15.50
N PHE A 12 10.64 -23.18 -15.35
CA PHE A 12 9.52 -23.30 -16.29
C PHE A 12 8.21 -22.64 -15.82
N LEU A 13 8.18 -22.00 -14.64
CA LEU A 13 7.01 -21.25 -14.18
C LEU A 13 7.01 -19.76 -14.57
N LEU A 14 8.06 -19.29 -15.26
CA LEU A 14 8.23 -17.89 -15.66
C LEU A 14 7.78 -17.58 -17.09
N LEU A 15 7.17 -18.53 -17.82
CA LEU A 15 6.92 -18.39 -19.26
C LEU A 15 5.49 -18.67 -19.75
N THR A 16 4.48 -18.67 -18.87
CA THR A 16 3.08 -18.73 -19.35
C THR A 16 2.23 -17.70 -18.65
N PHE A 17 2.20 -16.47 -19.17
CA PHE A 17 1.04 -15.59 -19.38
C PHE A 17 1.56 -14.44 -20.26
N VAL A 18 1.73 -14.62 -21.57
CA VAL A 18 0.72 -14.25 -22.59
C VAL A 18 -0.23 -13.20 -22.06
N GLY A 19 -0.09 -11.97 -22.56
CA GLY A 19 -0.91 -10.84 -22.18
C GLY A 19 -2.40 -11.15 -22.37
N CYS A 20 -3.14 -11.09 -21.26
CA CYS A 20 -4.49 -10.58 -21.33
C CYS A 20 -4.37 -9.06 -21.29
N GLU A 21 -4.53 -8.41 -22.45
CA GLU A 21 -5.21 -7.10 -22.46
C GLU A 21 -6.59 -7.37 -21.86
N ASN A 22 -6.69 -7.22 -20.55
CA ASN A 22 -7.98 -7.15 -19.91
C ASN A 22 -8.44 -5.72 -20.15
N ASP A 23 -9.23 -5.52 -21.22
CA ASP A 23 -10.24 -4.46 -21.28
C ASP A 23 -11.34 -4.77 -20.24
N GLY A 24 -10.90 -4.99 -19.00
CA GLY A 24 -11.74 -5.23 -17.85
C GLY A 24 -12.34 -3.90 -17.49
N SER A 25 -13.61 -3.68 -17.86
CA SER A 25 -14.36 -2.56 -17.34
C SER A 25 -14.22 -2.57 -15.81
N LEU A 26 -13.77 -1.46 -15.24
CA LEU A 26 -13.53 -1.21 -13.81
C LEU A 26 -14.83 -1.22 -12.96
N ASN A 27 -15.75 -2.15 -13.22
CA ASN A 27 -17.11 -2.18 -12.68
C ASN A 27 -17.29 -3.20 -11.55
N GLY A 28 -16.21 -3.77 -11.02
CA GLY A 28 -16.24 -4.58 -9.80
C GLY A 28 -15.86 -3.74 -8.58
N GLU A 29 -16.56 -3.94 -7.47
CA GLU A 29 -16.16 -3.39 -6.18
C GLU A 29 -14.77 -3.93 -5.80
N SER A 30 -13.81 -3.04 -5.55
CA SER A 30 -12.48 -3.40 -5.05
C SER A 30 -12.57 -4.17 -3.74
N GLU A 31 -11.73 -5.19 -3.58
CA GLU A 31 -11.61 -5.94 -2.32
C GLU A 31 -10.70 -5.24 -1.30
N ILE A 32 -9.98 -4.20 -1.73
CA ILE A 32 -9.14 -3.36 -0.88
C ILE A 32 -10.01 -2.31 -0.17
N ILE A 33 -9.92 -2.28 1.16
CA ILE A 33 -10.54 -1.29 2.02
C ILE A 33 -9.45 -0.66 2.88
N VAL A 34 -9.49 0.67 3.03
CA VAL A 34 -8.55 1.40 3.90
C VAL A 34 -9.33 2.10 5.00
N VAL A 35 -8.95 1.81 6.25
CA VAL A 35 -9.57 2.38 7.44
C VAL A 35 -8.60 3.25 8.23
N GLY A 36 -9.10 4.30 8.86
CA GLY A 36 -8.34 5.15 9.76
C GLY A 36 -8.20 4.51 11.15
N LEU A 37 -6.99 4.55 11.71
CA LEU A 37 -6.68 4.06 13.05
C LEU A 37 -6.02 5.15 13.90
N GLY A 38 -6.51 5.30 15.14
CA GLY A 38 -6.02 6.29 16.10
C GLY A 38 -6.32 7.72 15.67
N HIS A 39 -6.97 8.53 16.53
CA HIS A 39 -7.25 9.93 16.19
C HIS A 39 -6.09 10.83 16.63
N LYS A 40 -5.62 11.69 15.72
CA LYS A 40 -4.67 12.80 16.02
C LYS A 40 -5.31 13.86 16.92
N VAL A 41 -6.64 13.93 16.95
CA VAL A 41 -7.41 14.85 17.79
C VAL A 41 -7.94 14.10 19.01
N TYR A 42 -7.48 14.47 20.20
CA TYR A 42 -8.01 13.96 21.46
C TYR A 42 -9.51 14.33 21.57
N ASN A 43 -10.35 13.36 21.97
CA ASN A 43 -11.80 13.43 22.24
C ASN A 43 -12.77 12.98 21.12
N LEU A 44 -12.29 12.46 19.99
CA LEU A 44 -13.17 11.76 19.04
C LEU A 44 -13.39 10.31 19.49
N PRO A 45 -14.62 9.76 19.35
CA PRO A 45 -14.88 8.36 19.67
C PRO A 45 -13.95 7.44 18.88
N LEU A 46 -13.49 6.35 19.50
CA LEU A 46 -12.50 5.37 19.01
C LEU A 46 -12.98 4.51 17.82
N GLY A 47 -13.81 5.06 16.94
CA GLY A 47 -14.35 4.36 15.78
C GLY A 47 -13.34 4.32 14.64
N ASN A 48 -13.09 3.12 14.11
CA ASN A 48 -12.42 2.97 12.83
C ASN A 48 -13.41 3.37 11.73
N GLU A 49 -13.03 4.31 10.87
CA GLU A 49 -13.84 4.74 9.74
C GLU A 49 -13.17 4.30 8.43
N ILE A 50 -13.97 3.90 7.44
CA ILE A 50 -13.47 3.68 6.08
C ILE A 50 -13.11 5.05 5.50
N LEU A 51 -11.84 5.21 5.14
CA LEU A 51 -11.32 6.43 4.54
C LEU A 51 -11.48 6.40 3.03
N PHE A 52 -11.07 5.30 2.42
CA PHE A 52 -11.20 5.05 0.98
C PHE A 52 -11.13 3.55 0.70
N THR A 53 -11.42 3.18 -0.54
CA THR A 53 -11.34 1.81 -1.07
C THR A 53 -10.39 1.76 -2.26
N GLY A 54 -10.06 0.57 -2.76
CA GLY A 54 -9.31 0.47 -4.01
C GLY A 54 -10.04 1.06 -5.21
N ASN A 55 -11.37 1.24 -5.18
CA ASN A 55 -12.11 1.92 -6.24
C ASN A 55 -11.68 3.39 -6.41
N ASP A 56 -11.26 4.03 -5.31
CA ASP A 56 -10.78 5.40 -5.30
C ASP A 56 -9.36 5.51 -5.90
N ILE A 57 -8.61 4.40 -5.93
CA ILE A 57 -7.26 4.32 -6.48
C ILE A 57 -7.36 4.24 -8.01
N LYS A 58 -6.86 5.28 -8.67
CA LYS A 58 -6.68 5.29 -10.13
C LYS A 58 -5.52 4.38 -10.54
N TRP A 59 -4.39 4.51 -9.87
CA TRP A 59 -3.26 3.60 -10.03
C TRP A 59 -2.30 3.69 -8.84
N PHE A 60 -1.53 2.63 -8.66
CA PHE A 60 -0.37 2.55 -7.78
C PHE A 60 0.85 2.17 -8.59
N ASP A 61 1.90 2.99 -8.51
CA ASP A 61 3.16 2.74 -9.20
C ASP A 61 4.07 1.93 -8.28
N LYS A 62 4.37 0.68 -8.67
CA LYS A 62 5.07 -0.27 -7.79
C LYS A 62 6.51 0.16 -7.46
N ASP A 63 7.13 0.92 -8.35
CA ASP A 63 8.55 1.28 -8.30
C ASP A 63 8.74 2.60 -7.53
N THR A 64 7.92 3.61 -7.80
CA THR A 64 7.95 4.91 -7.12
C THR A 64 7.12 4.96 -5.85
N ARG A 65 6.24 3.97 -5.65
CA ARG A 65 5.31 3.85 -4.53
C ARG A 65 4.26 4.96 -4.47
N GLU A 66 4.09 5.71 -5.56
CA GLU A 66 3.06 6.73 -5.69
C GLU A 66 1.67 6.08 -5.80
N ILE A 67 0.71 6.58 -5.03
CA ILE A 67 -0.71 6.28 -5.17
C ILE A 67 -1.38 7.49 -5.81
N ARG A 68 -2.01 7.27 -6.96
CA ARG A 68 -2.87 8.27 -7.59
C ARG A 68 -4.33 7.90 -7.36
N PHE A 69 -5.09 8.84 -6.83
CA PHE A 69 -6.53 8.73 -6.69
C PHE A 69 -7.28 9.38 -7.86
N TYR A 70 -8.52 8.95 -8.11
CA TYR A 70 -9.42 9.65 -9.04
C TYR A 70 -9.79 11.03 -8.50
N ASP A 71 -10.21 11.08 -7.24
CA ASP A 71 -10.51 12.29 -6.49
C ASP A 71 -10.26 12.01 -5.00
N HIS A 72 -9.24 12.63 -4.42
CA HIS A 72 -8.94 12.46 -2.99
C HIS A 72 -9.61 13.52 -2.11
N SER A 73 -10.28 14.52 -2.69
CA SER A 73 -10.94 15.59 -1.92
C SER A 73 -12.10 15.04 -1.06
N ALA A 74 -12.69 13.92 -1.47
CA ALA A 74 -13.77 13.24 -0.74
C ALA A 74 -13.33 12.70 0.64
N PHE A 75 -12.03 12.46 0.85
CA PHE A 75 -11.52 11.83 2.07
C PHE A 75 -10.26 12.49 2.67
N SER A 76 -9.65 13.48 2.01
CA SER A 76 -8.41 14.12 2.47
C SER A 76 -8.54 14.82 3.83
N GLU A 77 -9.66 15.49 4.09
CA GLU A 77 -9.93 16.13 5.38
C GLU A 77 -10.01 15.08 6.50
N LYS A 78 -10.71 13.96 6.24
CA LYS A 78 -10.83 12.85 7.20
C LYS A 78 -9.49 12.18 7.45
N LEU A 79 -8.71 11.94 6.38
CA LEU A 79 -7.35 11.41 6.49
C LEU A 79 -6.53 12.22 7.50
N GLY A 80 -6.59 13.55 7.46
CA GLY A 80 -5.88 14.43 8.39
C GLY A 80 -6.17 14.17 9.87
N GLN A 81 -7.27 13.49 10.20
CA GLN A 81 -7.69 13.21 11.58
C GLN A 81 -7.10 11.93 12.15
N TYR A 82 -6.53 11.04 11.33
CA TYR A 82 -6.04 9.73 11.75
C TYR A 82 -4.50 9.65 11.81
N GLU A 83 -3.99 8.95 12.81
CA GLU A 83 -2.56 8.68 13.04
C GLU A 83 -2.01 7.66 12.05
N LYS A 84 -2.81 6.64 11.77
CA LYS A 84 -2.45 5.52 10.89
C LYS A 84 -3.60 5.20 9.95
N ILE A 85 -3.25 4.50 8.88
CA ILE A 85 -4.19 3.75 8.06
C ILE A 85 -3.94 2.26 8.24
N LEU A 86 -5.00 1.46 8.07
CA LEU A 86 -4.94 0.01 7.97
C LEU A 86 -5.51 -0.41 6.61
N VAL A 87 -4.71 -1.18 5.88
CA VAL A 87 -5.11 -1.77 4.59
C VAL A 87 -5.65 -3.17 4.84
N ILE A 88 -6.87 -3.41 4.36
CA ILE A 88 -7.61 -4.67 4.49
C ILE A 88 -7.88 -5.20 3.09
N LEU A 89 -7.69 -6.50 2.88
CA LEU A 89 -8.04 -7.21 1.65
C LEU A 89 -9.02 -8.32 1.99
N ALA A 90 -10.24 -8.26 1.43
CA ALA A 90 -11.28 -9.28 1.62
C ALA A 90 -11.51 -9.67 3.11
N GLY A 91 -11.46 -8.67 4.01
CA GLY A 91 -11.62 -8.85 5.45
C GLY A 91 -10.35 -9.27 6.21
N THR A 92 -9.22 -9.46 5.53
CA THR A 92 -7.92 -9.76 6.13
C THR A 92 -7.08 -8.49 6.26
N GLU A 93 -6.58 -8.21 7.46
CA GLU A 93 -5.64 -7.10 7.69
C GLU A 93 -4.29 -7.40 7.04
N LEU A 94 -3.84 -6.53 6.12
CA LEU A 94 -2.55 -6.69 5.45
C LEU A 94 -1.43 -5.96 6.20
N PHE A 95 -1.57 -4.64 6.36
CA PHE A 95 -0.57 -3.83 7.05
C PHE A 95 -1.14 -2.49 7.48
N THR A 96 -0.45 -1.88 8.44
CA THR A 96 -0.68 -0.49 8.82
C THR A 96 0.41 0.40 8.25
N ALA A 97 0.07 1.66 7.99
CA ALA A 97 1.03 2.70 7.62
C ALA A 97 0.77 3.95 8.46
N THR A 98 1.84 4.60 8.91
CA THR A 98 1.71 5.86 9.64
C THR A 98 1.33 6.98 8.68
N ASN A 99 0.26 7.69 8.98
CA ASN A 99 -0.27 8.75 8.14
C ASN A 99 0.44 10.07 8.43
N VAL A 100 1.26 10.52 7.48
CA VAL A 100 2.14 11.69 7.63
C VAL A 100 1.99 12.62 6.44
N SER A 101 2.31 13.89 6.63
CA SER A 101 2.43 14.87 5.55
C SER A 101 3.77 15.57 5.61
N SER A 102 4.13 16.29 4.55
CA SER A 102 5.40 17.04 4.47
C SER A 102 5.57 18.14 5.55
N LEU A 103 4.51 18.47 6.30
CA LEU A 103 4.57 19.40 7.45
C LEU A 103 5.07 18.74 8.74
N ILE A 104 5.14 17.42 8.80
CA ILE A 104 5.59 16.68 9.98
C ILE A 104 7.11 16.57 9.96
N SER A 105 7.77 16.97 11.05
CA SER A 105 9.23 16.90 11.21
C SER A 105 9.72 15.65 11.96
N ALA A 106 8.81 14.71 12.28
CA ALA A 106 9.13 13.49 13.02
C ALA A 106 9.70 12.41 12.11
N ALA A 107 10.58 11.58 12.68
CA ALA A 107 11.17 10.43 12.01
C ALA A 107 10.40 9.14 12.30
N TYR A 108 10.24 8.30 11.29
CA TYR A 108 9.58 7.00 11.36
C TYR A 108 10.42 5.96 10.63
N ASP A 109 10.59 4.78 11.24
CA ASP A 109 11.33 3.65 10.65
C ASP A 109 10.39 2.60 10.00
N ASP A 110 9.08 2.85 10.02
CA ASP A 110 8.02 1.98 9.52
C ASP A 110 7.47 2.45 8.17
N LEU A 111 6.50 1.69 7.61
CA LEU A 111 5.75 2.10 6.43
C LEU A 111 4.96 3.37 6.74
N VAL A 112 5.07 4.37 5.87
CA VAL A 112 4.35 5.63 5.95
C VAL A 112 3.41 5.79 4.74
N PHE A 113 2.20 6.25 5.02
CA PHE A 113 1.32 6.84 4.02
C PHE A 113 1.58 8.34 4.02
N TYR A 114 2.40 8.78 3.06
CA TYR A 114 2.94 10.13 2.99
C TYR A 114 2.18 10.97 1.98
N TYR A 115 1.68 12.13 2.41
CA TYR A 115 1.16 13.17 1.53
C TYR A 115 2.18 14.28 1.29
N ASP A 116 2.63 14.41 0.04
CA ASP A 116 3.41 15.54 -0.43
C ASP A 116 2.48 16.70 -0.81
N ILE A 117 2.44 17.72 0.06
CA ILE A 117 1.60 18.90 -0.15
C ILE A 117 2.08 19.76 -1.33
N ALA A 118 3.38 19.75 -1.64
CA ALA A 118 3.93 20.59 -2.70
C ALA A 118 3.59 20.03 -4.09
N GLU A 119 3.60 18.70 -4.22
CA GLU A 119 3.29 18.01 -5.47
C GLU A 119 1.84 17.52 -5.57
N ASP A 120 1.09 17.58 -4.47
CA ASP A 120 -0.26 17.02 -4.33
C ASP A 120 -0.30 15.50 -4.68
N LYS A 121 0.58 14.75 -4.02
CA LYS A 121 0.79 13.31 -4.28
C LYS A 121 0.85 12.49 -3.00
N TYR A 122 0.39 11.24 -3.10
CA TYR A 122 0.43 10.29 -2.00
C TYR A 122 1.41 9.16 -2.29
N TYR A 123 2.07 8.65 -1.26
CA TYR A 123 3.05 7.58 -1.36
C TYR A 123 2.91 6.57 -0.23
N LEU A 124 3.24 5.29 -0.51
CA LEU A 124 3.46 4.25 0.51
C LEU A 124 4.95 3.89 0.57
N ASN A 125 5.70 4.63 1.39
CA ASN A 125 7.15 4.48 1.48
C ASN A 125 7.58 3.92 2.83
N ASP A 126 8.60 3.09 2.80
CA ASP A 126 9.26 2.63 4.01
C ASP A 126 10.16 3.76 4.52
N SER A 127 10.01 4.12 5.80
CA SER A 127 10.68 5.23 6.50
C SER A 127 10.31 6.64 6.05
N TYR A 128 10.38 7.58 6.99
CA TYR A 128 10.23 9.00 6.73
C TYR A 128 11.04 9.86 7.71
N PRO A 129 11.71 10.95 7.25
CA PRO A 129 12.12 11.15 5.87
C PRO A 129 13.03 9.98 5.43
N GLY A 130 13.04 9.63 4.14
CA GLY A 130 13.59 8.36 3.66
C GLY A 130 15.01 8.03 4.15
N HIS A 131 15.28 6.74 4.33
CA HIS A 131 16.60 6.14 4.62
C HIS A 131 17.19 6.41 6.01
N LEU A 132 16.36 6.75 7.00
CA LEU A 132 16.76 6.69 8.40
C LEU A 132 16.81 5.21 8.86
N HIS A 133 17.84 4.84 9.63
CA HIS A 133 18.02 3.49 10.22
C HIS A 133 17.85 2.30 9.25
N PRO A 134 18.77 2.12 8.28
CA PRO A 134 18.60 1.18 7.16
C PRO A 134 18.38 -0.29 7.56
N GLU A 135 18.94 -0.73 8.69
CA GLU A 135 18.72 -2.10 9.17
C GLU A 135 17.27 -2.32 9.65
N GLN A 136 16.74 -1.41 10.48
CA GLN A 136 15.38 -1.50 10.99
C GLN A 136 14.37 -1.44 9.85
N VAL A 137 14.59 -0.54 8.88
CA VAL A 137 13.78 -0.42 7.67
C VAL A 137 13.79 -1.72 6.87
N ARG A 138 14.95 -2.36 6.70
CA ARG A 138 15.06 -3.66 6.03
C ARG A 138 14.25 -4.73 6.76
N LEU A 139 14.40 -4.86 8.08
CA LEU A 139 13.66 -5.85 8.88
C LEU A 139 12.14 -5.63 8.80
N ASN A 140 11.71 -4.37 8.91
CA ASN A 140 10.31 -4.00 8.79
C ASN A 140 9.72 -4.33 7.42
N LYS A 141 10.51 -4.17 6.35
CA LYS A 141 10.12 -4.57 5.00
C LYS A 141 10.00 -6.09 4.86
N GLU A 142 10.95 -6.84 5.41
CA GLU A 142 10.93 -8.32 5.40
C GLU A 142 9.69 -8.87 6.13
N ILE A 143 9.34 -8.30 7.29
CA ILE A 143 8.13 -8.68 8.05
C ILE A 143 6.85 -8.46 7.22
N ARG A 144 6.80 -7.42 6.39
CA ARG A 144 5.62 -7.07 5.58
C ARG A 144 5.63 -7.69 4.18
N GLU A 145 6.66 -8.42 3.78
CA GLU A 145 6.87 -8.82 2.38
C GLU A 145 5.69 -9.60 1.80
N GLU A 146 5.17 -10.57 2.54
CA GLU A 146 4.04 -11.39 2.12
C GLU A 146 2.76 -10.55 1.91
N ASN A 147 2.37 -9.77 2.92
CA ASN A 147 1.17 -8.93 2.86
C ASN A 147 1.29 -7.80 1.84
N TRP A 148 2.50 -7.26 1.65
CA TRP A 148 2.80 -6.32 0.59
C TRP A 148 2.62 -6.96 -0.79
N GLY A 149 3.09 -8.20 -0.97
CA GLY A 149 2.89 -8.99 -2.18
C GLY A 149 1.41 -9.20 -2.50
N LEU A 150 0.58 -9.51 -1.51
CA LEU A 150 -0.87 -9.65 -1.67
C LEU A 150 -1.54 -8.34 -2.12
N PHE A 151 -1.13 -7.21 -1.54
CA PHE A 151 -1.62 -5.89 -1.95
C PHE A 151 -1.29 -5.58 -3.41
N LEU A 152 -0.04 -5.79 -3.83
CA LEU A 152 0.37 -5.57 -5.23
C LEU A 152 -0.35 -6.52 -6.19
N TYR A 153 -0.49 -7.79 -5.79
CA TYR A 153 -1.20 -8.79 -6.59
C TYR A 153 -2.65 -8.36 -6.82
N GLN A 154 -3.36 -7.96 -5.77
CA GLN A 154 -4.75 -7.51 -5.89
C GLN A 154 -4.88 -6.28 -6.79
N LEU A 155 -4.02 -5.26 -6.61
CA LEU A 155 -4.00 -4.09 -7.50
C LEU A 155 -3.74 -4.49 -8.96
N GLY A 156 -2.93 -5.52 -9.20
CA GLY A 156 -2.70 -6.08 -10.53
C GLY A 156 -3.95 -6.73 -11.12
N ILE A 157 -4.67 -7.53 -10.33
CA ILE A 157 -5.94 -8.15 -10.74
C ILE A 157 -7.00 -7.08 -11.06
N GLU A 158 -7.04 -6.00 -10.30
CA GLU A 158 -8.01 -4.91 -10.48
C GLU A 158 -7.61 -3.90 -11.57
N GLY A 159 -6.47 -4.08 -12.24
CA GLY A 159 -5.99 -3.15 -13.28
C GLY A 159 -5.53 -1.79 -12.74
N ARG A 160 -5.14 -1.75 -11.46
CA ARG A 160 -4.70 -0.54 -10.74
C ARG A 160 -3.21 -0.50 -10.48
N LEU A 161 -2.46 -1.53 -10.85
CA LEU A 161 -0.99 -1.55 -10.73
C LEU A 161 -0.34 -0.97 -12.00
N LYS A 162 0.55 0.01 -11.82
CA LYS A 162 1.39 0.61 -12.85
C LYS A 162 2.83 0.12 -12.73
#